data_AF-A0A1F3GAB8-F1
#
_entry.id   AF-A0A1F3GAB8-F1
#
_cell.length_a   1.000
_cell.length_b   1.000
_cell.length_c   1.000
_cell.angle_alpha   90.00
_cell.angle_beta   90.00
_cell.angle_gamma   90.00
#
_symmetry.space_group_name_H-M   'P 1'
#
loop_
_entity.id
_entity.type
_entity.pdbx_description
1 polymer ?
#
loop_
_entity_poly.entity_id
_entity_poly.type
_entity_poly.pdbx_seq_one_letter_code
_entity_poly.pdbx_strand_id
1 'polypeptide(L)'
;MEEYTILFTELENQLKDLDNKKKFNLLINTGLGRSEKLHSNLISDFLKLNKKYFELFLEQIGLEPGFIEFNDAKIYRELPAGGYVDIFIRDKNKIIIIENKVDDRGKSGQLQKYCEALQKEFDDITPYYLTKYGELPPNDRDCIHPCLSYEKDIVKWLEKCITETTDPANNRIKVSLEIYVELVRNVINRDKYMEEVLDYLKKDPKKMSLAIDIYKTLNGRNFFEDTEIRERFKTMFKDYLDDNEIECNEWYPIKNNGFQLDLKYDGNPIGGFSFYPLNNKEIYAEFPDERGVPESTINGSDLSNETLKALLINDKEKVNSYIAKCVEAMLNYKKNHK
;
A
#
# COMPACT_ATOMS: atom_id res chain seq x y z
N MET A 1 33.90 2.57 4.19
CA MET A 1 33.24 3.46 5.18
C MET A 1 33.20 4.90 4.68
N GLU A 2 34.34 5.51 4.34
CA GLU A 2 34.39 6.92 3.86
C GLU A 2 33.50 7.20 2.63
N GLU A 3 33.51 6.32 1.62
CA GLU A 3 32.65 6.46 0.43
C GLU A 3 31.14 6.42 0.77
N TYR A 4 30.74 5.61 1.77
CA TYR A 4 29.35 5.54 2.24
C TYR A 4 28.98 6.83 2.97
N THR A 5 29.85 7.33 3.86
CA THR A 5 29.63 8.57 4.60
C THR A 5 29.44 9.76 3.66
N ILE A 6 30.25 9.86 2.60
CA ILE A 6 30.11 10.91 1.58
C ILE A 6 28.76 10.81 0.87
N LEU A 7 28.40 9.62 0.37
CA LEU A 7 27.12 9.42 -0.32
C LEU A 7 25.92 9.79 0.57
N PHE A 8 25.91 9.34 1.83
CA PHE A 8 24.83 9.65 2.77
C PHE A 8 24.76 11.14 3.08
N THR A 9 25.89 11.80 3.34
CA THR A 9 25.92 13.25 3.64
C THR A 9 25.39 14.08 2.46
N GLU A 10 25.75 13.70 1.23
CA GLU A 10 25.28 14.39 0.03
C GLU A 10 23.78 14.17 -0.21
N LEU A 11 23.29 12.94 -0.02
CA LEU A 11 21.86 12.63 -0.09
C LEU A 11 21.06 13.34 1.01
N GLU A 12 21.61 13.46 2.23
CA GLU A 12 21.00 14.22 3.33
C GLU A 12 20.88 15.72 3.02
N ASN A 13 21.88 16.30 2.36
CA ASN A 13 21.80 17.69 1.93
C ASN A 13 20.74 17.90 0.85
N GLN A 14 20.64 16.96 -0.11
CA GLN A 14 19.55 16.97 -1.09
C GLN A 14 18.17 16.77 -0.43
N LEU A 15 18.09 15.89 0.57
CA LEU A 15 16.88 15.65 1.38
C LEU A 15 16.36 16.94 2.01
N LYS A 16 17.24 17.72 2.65
CA LYS A 16 16.85 18.99 3.31
C LYS A 16 16.31 20.03 2.33
N ASP A 17 16.93 20.16 1.16
CA ASP A 17 16.47 21.11 0.12
C ASP A 17 15.14 20.72 -0.52
N LEU A 18 14.84 19.41 -0.56
CA LEU A 18 13.62 18.86 -1.15
C LEU A 18 12.44 18.85 -0.17
N ASP A 19 12.69 18.60 1.12
CA ASP A 19 11.66 18.71 2.16
C ASP A 19 11.13 20.15 2.27
N ASN A 20 12.01 21.15 2.06
CA ASN A 20 11.62 22.57 1.94
C ASN A 20 10.75 22.88 0.70
N LYS A 21 10.76 22.01 -0.32
CA LYS A 21 9.99 22.16 -1.56
C LYS A 21 8.80 21.22 -1.64
N LYS A 22 8.53 20.42 -0.61
CA LYS A 22 7.38 19.50 -0.59
C LYS A 22 6.10 20.29 -0.77
N LYS A 23 5.38 20.03 -1.86
CA LYS A 23 4.03 20.57 -2.03
C LYS A 23 3.12 19.88 -1.04
N PHE A 24 2.26 20.64 -0.40
CA PHE A 24 1.24 20.10 0.51
C PHE A 24 0.26 19.22 -0.29
N ASN A 25 0.26 17.92 0.00
CA ASN A 25 -0.72 16.98 -0.52
C ASN A 25 -1.40 16.27 0.66
N LEU A 26 -2.67 16.58 0.86
CA LEU A 26 -3.44 16.06 2.00
C LEU A 26 -3.55 14.52 1.98
N LEU A 27 -3.65 13.91 0.80
CA LEU A 27 -3.81 12.45 0.69
C LEU A 27 -2.50 11.71 1.04
N ILE A 28 -1.35 12.30 0.72
CA ILE A 28 -0.05 11.78 1.15
C ILE A 28 0.08 11.91 2.67
N ASN A 29 -0.24 13.09 3.21
CA ASN A 29 -0.05 13.39 4.64
C ASN A 29 -0.98 12.60 5.57
N THR A 30 -2.14 12.16 5.09
CA THR A 30 -3.07 11.33 5.88
C THR A 30 -2.65 9.87 5.95
N GLY A 31 -1.63 9.43 5.21
CA GLY A 31 -1.21 8.04 5.13
C GLY A 31 -2.18 7.14 4.36
N LEU A 32 -3.24 7.70 3.76
CA LEU A 32 -4.25 6.97 3.00
C LEU A 32 -3.78 6.59 1.60
N GLY A 33 -2.64 7.10 1.14
CA GLY A 33 -2.10 6.87 -0.19
C GLY A 33 -1.86 5.41 -0.53
N ARG A 34 -1.75 4.49 0.42
CA ARG A 34 -1.59 3.06 0.15
C ARG A 34 -2.90 2.26 0.13
N SER A 35 -4.03 2.92 0.40
CA SER A 35 -5.34 2.27 0.42
C SER A 35 -5.81 1.91 -1.00
N GLU A 36 -5.90 0.60 -1.29
CA GLU A 36 -6.48 0.08 -2.54
C GLU A 36 -7.88 0.65 -2.78
N LYS A 37 -8.70 0.74 -1.72
CA LYS A 37 -10.05 1.32 -1.77
C LYS A 37 -10.04 2.80 -2.17
N LEU A 38 -9.12 3.61 -1.65
CA LEU A 38 -8.99 5.02 -2.05
C LEU A 38 -8.70 5.12 -3.55
N HIS A 39 -7.75 4.35 -4.05
CA HIS A 39 -7.39 4.37 -5.45
C HIS A 39 -8.52 3.89 -6.36
N SER A 40 -9.18 2.78 -6.00
CA SER A 40 -10.33 2.26 -6.74
C SER A 40 -11.49 3.27 -6.76
N ASN A 41 -11.68 4.01 -5.67
CA ASN A 41 -12.64 5.10 -5.61
C ASN A 41 -12.30 6.22 -6.60
N LEU A 42 -11.08 6.75 -6.51
CA LEU A 42 -10.63 7.87 -7.35
C LEU A 42 -10.66 7.52 -8.84
N ILE A 43 -10.16 6.33 -9.22
CA ILE A 43 -10.22 5.87 -10.61
C ILE A 43 -11.67 5.82 -11.10
N SER A 44 -12.56 5.15 -10.34
CA SER A 44 -13.97 5.02 -10.73
C SER A 44 -14.70 6.36 -10.83
N ASP A 45 -14.41 7.29 -9.92
CA ASP A 45 -15.06 8.60 -9.88
C ASP A 45 -14.60 9.48 -11.06
N PHE A 46 -13.31 9.46 -11.41
CA PHE A 46 -12.82 10.16 -12.61
C PHE A 46 -13.35 9.55 -13.91
N LEU A 47 -13.49 8.22 -13.99
CA LEU A 47 -14.10 7.57 -15.15
C LEU A 47 -15.55 8.00 -15.38
N LYS A 48 -16.32 8.24 -14.31
CA LYS A 48 -17.71 8.70 -14.39
C LYS A 48 -17.85 10.18 -14.72
N LEU A 49 -16.83 10.97 -14.42
CA LEU A 49 -16.92 12.42 -14.41
C LEU A 49 -17.02 13.01 -15.81
N ASN A 50 -16.35 12.42 -16.80
CA ASN A 50 -16.25 12.98 -18.14
C ASN A 50 -16.08 11.89 -19.20
N LYS A 51 -16.87 11.96 -20.27
CA LYS A 51 -16.80 11.06 -21.42
C LYS A 51 -15.38 10.93 -21.98
N LYS A 52 -14.66 12.05 -22.12
CA LYS A 52 -13.30 12.06 -22.67
C LYS A 52 -12.33 11.32 -21.76
N TYR A 53 -12.44 11.44 -20.44
CA TYR A 53 -11.58 10.71 -19.51
C TYR A 53 -11.82 9.20 -19.59
N PHE A 54 -13.08 8.80 -19.74
CA PHE A 54 -13.46 7.41 -19.94
C PHE A 54 -12.88 6.84 -21.25
N GLU A 55 -13.03 7.56 -22.37
CA GLU A 55 -12.45 7.16 -23.66
C GLU A 55 -10.92 7.05 -23.60
N LEU A 56 -10.26 8.05 -22.99
CA LEU A 56 -8.81 8.02 -22.78
C LEU A 56 -8.37 6.84 -21.91
N PHE A 57 -9.20 6.41 -20.96
CA PHE A 57 -8.89 5.25 -20.14
C PHE A 57 -8.94 3.96 -20.95
N LEU A 58 -10.02 3.73 -21.70
CA LEU A 58 -10.16 2.54 -22.54
C LEU A 58 -9.00 2.42 -23.54
N GLU A 59 -8.64 3.53 -24.19
CA GLU A 59 -7.48 3.60 -25.09
C GLU A 59 -6.19 3.26 -24.33
N GLN A 60 -5.99 3.81 -23.13
CA GLN A 60 -4.77 3.61 -22.35
C GLN A 60 -4.59 2.15 -21.90
N ILE A 61 -5.67 1.43 -21.60
CA ILE A 61 -5.63 0.00 -21.23
C ILE A 61 -5.65 -0.94 -22.44
N GLY A 62 -5.53 -0.39 -23.66
CA GLY A 62 -5.38 -1.14 -24.90
C GLY A 62 -6.68 -1.67 -25.50
N LEU A 63 -7.82 -1.06 -25.15
CA LEU A 63 -9.11 -1.40 -25.76
C LEU A 63 -9.45 -0.47 -26.91
N GLU A 64 -10.13 -1.03 -27.91
CA GLU A 64 -10.56 -0.29 -29.09
C GLU A 64 -11.54 0.84 -28.71
N PRO A 65 -11.49 1.99 -29.39
CA PRO A 65 -12.49 3.04 -29.24
C PRO A 65 -13.91 2.50 -29.39
N GLY A 66 -14.79 2.86 -28.46
CA GLY A 66 -16.18 2.37 -28.46
C GLY A 66 -16.35 0.92 -28.01
N PHE A 67 -15.32 0.28 -27.41
CA PHE A 67 -15.47 -1.05 -26.83
C PHE A 67 -16.66 -1.13 -25.86
N ILE A 68 -16.77 -0.13 -24.98
CA ILE A 68 -17.97 0.20 -24.19
C ILE A 68 -18.24 1.69 -24.41
N GLU A 69 -19.47 2.06 -24.74
CA GLU A 69 -19.86 3.47 -24.91
C GLU A 69 -20.11 4.14 -23.56
N PHE A 70 -19.63 5.37 -23.38
CA PHE A 70 -19.75 6.09 -22.09
C PHE A 70 -21.20 6.20 -21.59
N ASN A 71 -22.17 6.40 -22.48
CA ASN A 71 -23.58 6.53 -22.12
C ASN A 71 -24.22 5.21 -21.70
N ASP A 72 -23.68 4.07 -22.15
CA ASP A 72 -24.15 2.73 -21.82
C ASP A 72 -23.36 2.10 -20.66
N ALA A 73 -22.19 2.68 -20.36
CA ALA A 73 -21.28 2.22 -19.33
C ALA A 73 -21.90 2.35 -17.93
N LYS A 74 -21.90 1.23 -17.20
CA LYS A 74 -22.17 1.22 -15.77
C LYS A 74 -20.88 0.92 -15.01
N ILE A 75 -20.44 1.90 -14.23
CA ILE A 75 -19.17 1.87 -13.51
C ILE A 75 -19.44 1.78 -12.01
N TYR A 76 -18.85 0.81 -11.36
CA TYR A 76 -19.11 0.49 -9.96
C TYR A 76 -17.86 -0.11 -9.33
N ARG A 77 -17.94 -0.33 -8.02
CA ARG A 77 -16.86 -0.86 -7.18
C ARG A 77 -17.43 -1.99 -6.33
N GLU A 78 -16.55 -2.87 -5.85
CA GLU A 78 -16.89 -3.96 -4.92
C GLU A 78 -18.03 -4.85 -5.47
N LEU A 79 -17.94 -5.34 -6.72
CA LEU A 79 -18.96 -6.25 -7.29
C LEU A 79 -18.90 -7.62 -6.62
N PRO A 80 -20.01 -8.17 -6.11
CA PRO A 80 -20.06 -9.56 -5.70
C PRO A 80 -19.95 -10.51 -6.91
N ALA A 81 -18.84 -11.24 -7.04
CA ALA A 81 -18.59 -12.21 -8.10
C ALA A 81 -17.63 -13.32 -7.65
N GLY A 82 -18.02 -14.21 -6.74
CA GLY A 82 -17.08 -15.17 -6.13
C GLY A 82 -16.05 -14.54 -5.16
N GLY A 83 -16.25 -13.25 -4.88
CA GLY A 83 -15.49 -12.32 -4.04
C GLY A 83 -15.98 -10.90 -4.35
N TYR A 84 -15.18 -9.86 -4.06
CA TYR A 84 -15.54 -8.47 -4.36
C TYR A 84 -14.54 -7.87 -5.35
N VAL A 85 -14.98 -7.65 -6.59
CA VAL A 85 -14.16 -7.01 -7.63
C VAL A 85 -13.96 -5.53 -7.29
N ASP A 86 -12.71 -5.05 -7.24
CA ASP A 86 -12.40 -3.67 -6.84
C ASP A 86 -13.05 -2.61 -7.73
N ILE A 87 -12.92 -2.76 -9.05
CA ILE A 87 -13.53 -1.87 -10.06
C ILE A 87 -14.12 -2.71 -11.18
N PHE A 88 -15.31 -2.32 -11.65
CA PHE A 88 -15.86 -2.89 -12.87
C PHE A 88 -16.60 -1.85 -13.71
N ILE A 89 -16.52 -2.05 -15.03
CA ILE A 89 -17.16 -1.25 -16.06
C ILE A 89 -17.90 -2.24 -16.95
N ARG A 90 -19.21 -2.06 -17.14
CA ARG A 90 -19.99 -2.97 -17.98
C ARG A 90 -20.97 -2.26 -18.88
N ASP A 91 -21.33 -2.93 -19.97
CA ASP A 91 -22.56 -2.68 -20.70
C ASP A 91 -23.52 -3.87 -20.56
N LYS A 92 -24.30 -4.17 -21.60
CA LYS A 92 -25.23 -5.31 -21.62
C LYS A 92 -24.50 -6.66 -21.72
N ASN A 93 -23.44 -6.76 -22.51
CA ASN A 93 -22.80 -8.04 -22.88
C ASN A 93 -21.33 -8.12 -22.47
N LYS A 94 -20.70 -6.96 -22.25
CA LYS A 94 -19.27 -6.84 -21.96
C LYS A 94 -19.05 -6.37 -20.54
N ILE A 95 -17.98 -6.86 -19.91
CA ILE A 95 -17.51 -6.39 -18.62
C ILE A 95 -15.99 -6.31 -18.57
N ILE A 96 -15.49 -5.16 -18.14
CA ILE A 96 -14.11 -4.94 -17.74
C ILE A 96 -14.08 -5.05 -16.22
N ILE A 97 -13.22 -5.92 -15.69
CA ILE A 97 -12.96 -6.00 -14.25
C ILE A 97 -11.50 -5.64 -13.99
N ILE A 98 -11.24 -4.92 -12.90
CA ILE A 98 -9.88 -4.54 -12.50
C ILE A 98 -9.75 -4.92 -11.02
N GLU A 99 -8.85 -5.86 -10.74
CA GLU A 99 -8.36 -6.11 -9.38
C GLU A 99 -7.18 -5.17 -9.13
N ASN A 100 -7.31 -4.33 -8.11
CA ASN A 100 -6.36 -3.28 -7.78
C ASN A 100 -5.46 -3.71 -6.62
N LYS A 101 -4.15 -3.65 -6.81
CA LYS A 101 -3.16 -4.11 -5.83
C LYS A 101 -2.04 -3.12 -5.67
N VAL A 102 -2.04 -2.41 -4.54
CA VAL A 102 -1.07 -1.33 -4.29
C VAL A 102 0.15 -1.87 -3.54
N ASP A 103 -0.06 -2.58 -2.43
CA ASP A 103 1.03 -3.07 -1.57
C ASP A 103 1.11 -4.59 -1.51
N ASP A 104 -0.02 -5.30 -1.47
CA ASP A 104 -0.07 -6.76 -1.40
C ASP A 104 -0.27 -7.38 -2.79
N ARG A 105 0.33 -8.55 -3.04
CA ARG A 105 0.10 -9.34 -4.26
C ARG A 105 -1.22 -10.10 -4.25
N GLY A 106 -2.03 -9.92 -3.22
CA GLY A 106 -3.38 -10.47 -3.12
C GLY A 106 -3.41 -11.99 -2.95
N LYS A 107 -4.63 -12.53 -2.90
CA LYS A 107 -4.85 -13.98 -2.77
C LYS A 107 -4.79 -14.64 -4.15
N SER A 108 -4.09 -15.76 -4.23
CA SER A 108 -4.03 -16.56 -5.46
C SER A 108 -5.41 -17.10 -5.87
N GLY A 109 -5.72 -17.07 -7.17
CA GLY A 109 -6.97 -17.62 -7.72
C GLY A 109 -8.13 -16.63 -7.76
N GLN A 110 -7.90 -15.34 -7.48
CA GLN A 110 -8.97 -14.37 -7.27
C GLN A 110 -9.61 -13.94 -8.59
N LEU A 111 -8.79 -13.60 -9.60
CA LEU A 111 -9.28 -13.23 -10.92
C LEU A 111 -10.00 -14.40 -11.61
N GLN A 112 -9.48 -15.62 -11.47
CA GLN A 112 -10.12 -16.80 -12.02
C GLN A 112 -11.55 -16.98 -11.48
N LYS A 113 -11.73 -16.85 -10.15
CA LYS A 113 -13.05 -16.95 -9.52
C LYS A 113 -14.04 -15.89 -10.03
N TYR A 114 -13.55 -14.67 -10.29
CA TYR A 114 -14.38 -13.61 -10.82
C TYR A 114 -14.84 -13.93 -12.23
N CYS A 115 -13.90 -14.35 -13.10
CA CYS A 115 -14.21 -14.76 -14.46
C CYS A 115 -15.24 -15.91 -14.47
N GLU A 116 -15.03 -16.97 -13.68
CA GLU A 116 -15.96 -18.10 -13.58
C GLU A 116 -17.35 -17.68 -13.08
N ALA A 117 -17.43 -16.73 -12.14
CA ALA A 117 -18.70 -16.22 -11.65
C ALA A 117 -19.44 -15.38 -12.70
N LEU A 118 -18.71 -14.56 -13.46
CA LEU A 118 -19.25 -13.61 -14.43
C LEU A 118 -19.56 -14.23 -15.80
N GLN A 119 -18.96 -15.37 -16.14
CA GLN A 119 -19.21 -16.11 -17.40
C GLN A 119 -20.68 -16.52 -17.60
N LYS A 120 -21.50 -16.47 -16.53
CA LYS A 120 -22.94 -16.75 -16.61
C LYS A 120 -23.76 -15.57 -17.11
N GLU A 121 -23.23 -14.35 -17.01
CA GLU A 121 -23.94 -13.10 -17.29
C GLU A 121 -23.33 -12.30 -18.45
N PHE A 122 -22.05 -12.49 -18.73
CA PHE A 122 -21.31 -11.74 -19.75
C PHE A 122 -20.60 -12.67 -20.71
N ASP A 123 -20.70 -12.36 -22.00
CA ASP A 123 -20.06 -13.11 -23.08
C ASP A 123 -18.60 -12.71 -23.26
N ASP A 124 -18.27 -11.46 -22.91
CA ASP A 124 -16.95 -10.85 -23.10
C ASP A 124 -16.47 -10.24 -21.79
N ILE A 125 -15.55 -10.93 -21.13
CA ILE A 125 -14.97 -10.56 -19.85
C ILE A 125 -13.53 -10.14 -20.10
N THR A 126 -13.20 -8.91 -19.77
CA THR A 126 -11.85 -8.34 -19.88
C THR A 126 -11.27 -8.11 -18.48
N PRO A 127 -10.57 -9.11 -17.92
CA PRO A 127 -9.98 -9.02 -16.58
C PRO A 127 -8.60 -8.37 -16.61
N TYR A 128 -8.40 -7.35 -15.79
CA TYR A 128 -7.13 -6.67 -15.58
C TYR A 128 -6.64 -6.83 -14.15
N TYR A 129 -5.33 -6.94 -14.01
CA TYR A 129 -4.62 -6.87 -12.75
C TYR A 129 -3.80 -5.58 -12.73
N LEU A 130 -4.12 -4.66 -11.81
CA LEU A 130 -3.47 -3.37 -11.69
C LEU A 130 -2.53 -3.39 -10.49
N THR A 131 -1.23 -3.20 -10.73
CA THR A 131 -0.23 -3.07 -9.68
C THR A 131 0.62 -1.82 -9.82
N LYS A 132 1.60 -1.59 -8.93
CA LYS A 132 2.51 -0.45 -9.06
C LYS A 132 3.30 -0.47 -10.38
N TYR A 133 3.84 -1.63 -10.77
CA TYR A 133 4.77 -1.75 -11.89
C TYR A 133 4.37 -2.79 -12.96
N GLY A 134 3.15 -3.34 -12.89
CA GLY A 134 2.62 -4.29 -13.88
C GLY A 134 3.06 -5.73 -13.65
N GLU A 135 3.28 -6.11 -12.39
CA GLU A 135 3.58 -7.47 -11.98
C GLU A 135 2.42 -8.43 -12.28
N LEU A 136 2.75 -9.67 -12.64
CA LEU A 136 1.76 -10.73 -12.82
C LEU A 136 1.15 -11.14 -11.46
N PRO A 137 -0.15 -11.47 -11.40
CA PRO A 137 -0.75 -12.02 -10.20
C PRO A 137 -0.22 -13.44 -9.92
N PRO A 138 -0.25 -13.87 -8.65
CA PRO A 138 0.17 -15.20 -8.25
C PRO A 138 -0.82 -16.29 -8.72
N ASN A 139 -0.36 -17.12 -9.66
CA ASN A 139 -1.05 -18.31 -10.20
C ASN A 139 -2.34 -18.06 -11.02
N ASP A 140 -2.62 -16.82 -11.45
CA ASP A 140 -3.81 -16.49 -12.27
C ASP A 140 -3.47 -16.21 -13.74
N ARG A 141 -2.35 -16.70 -14.28
CA ARG A 141 -1.77 -16.21 -15.55
C ARG A 141 -2.62 -16.44 -16.80
N ASP A 142 -3.48 -17.46 -16.79
CA ASP A 142 -4.20 -17.91 -17.99
C ASP A 142 -5.52 -17.15 -18.24
N CYS A 143 -5.98 -16.33 -17.29
CA CYS A 143 -7.27 -15.64 -17.35
C CYS A 143 -7.13 -14.12 -17.28
N ILE A 144 -6.04 -13.53 -17.75
CA ILE A 144 -5.76 -12.09 -17.59
C ILE A 144 -5.49 -11.45 -18.95
N HIS A 145 -6.06 -10.28 -19.15
CA HIS A 145 -5.57 -9.32 -20.12
C HIS A 145 -4.19 -8.78 -19.67
N PRO A 146 -3.35 -8.19 -20.55
CA PRO A 146 -2.12 -7.50 -20.17
C PRO A 146 -2.23 -6.73 -18.85
N CYS A 147 -1.32 -7.02 -17.90
CA CYS A 147 -1.30 -6.37 -16.60
C CYS A 147 -1.14 -4.86 -16.75
N LEU A 148 -1.93 -4.12 -15.95
CA LEU A 148 -1.84 -2.68 -15.88
C LEU A 148 -0.88 -2.27 -14.78
N SER A 149 -0.29 -1.08 -14.95
CA SER A 149 0.48 -0.46 -13.89
C SER A 149 0.09 0.97 -13.60
N TYR A 150 0.22 1.36 -12.33
CA TYR A 150 0.13 2.76 -11.95
C TYR A 150 1.17 3.60 -12.68
N GLU A 151 2.41 3.11 -12.76
CA GLU A 151 3.54 3.81 -13.39
C GLU A 151 3.30 4.13 -14.87
N LYS A 152 2.75 3.18 -15.64
CA LYS A 152 2.67 3.29 -17.11
C LYS A 152 1.29 3.63 -17.61
N ASP A 153 0.24 3.19 -16.94
CA ASP A 153 -1.12 3.28 -17.45
C ASP A 153 -1.91 4.35 -16.71
N ILE A 154 -2.03 4.25 -15.38
CA ILE A 154 -2.86 5.19 -14.60
C ILE A 154 -2.27 6.60 -14.59
N VAL A 155 -0.95 6.76 -14.36
CA VAL A 155 -0.32 8.09 -14.39
C VAL A 155 -0.49 8.75 -15.75
N LYS A 156 -0.22 8.03 -16.84
CA LYS A 156 -0.36 8.58 -18.20
C LYS A 156 -1.81 8.93 -18.53
N TRP A 157 -2.75 8.09 -18.13
CA TRP A 157 -4.17 8.39 -18.28
C TRP A 157 -4.54 9.69 -17.54
N LEU A 158 -4.15 9.83 -16.27
CA LEU A 158 -4.41 11.04 -15.48
C LEU A 158 -3.77 12.29 -16.10
N GLU A 159 -2.54 12.20 -16.60
CA GLU A 159 -1.85 13.30 -17.28
C GLU A 159 -2.56 13.73 -18.57
N LYS A 160 -3.06 12.77 -19.35
CA LYS A 160 -3.92 13.05 -20.51
C LYS A 160 -5.22 13.74 -20.05
N CYS A 161 -5.87 13.27 -18.99
CA CYS A 161 -7.06 13.92 -18.42
C CYS A 161 -6.78 15.36 -17.98
N ILE A 162 -5.65 15.65 -17.33
CA ILE A 162 -5.23 17.00 -16.95
C ILE A 162 -5.09 17.89 -18.19
N THR A 163 -4.46 17.36 -19.24
CA THR A 163 -4.24 18.08 -20.51
C THR A 163 -5.56 18.42 -21.20
N GLU A 164 -6.53 17.50 -21.19
CA GLU A 164 -7.88 17.75 -21.73
C GLU A 164 -8.74 18.67 -20.85
N THR A 165 -8.33 18.91 -19.59
CA THR A 165 -9.03 19.80 -18.66
C THR A 165 -8.60 21.25 -18.87
N THR A 166 -8.99 21.82 -20.01
CA THR A 166 -8.58 23.16 -20.44
C THR A 166 -9.51 24.27 -19.96
N ASP A 167 -10.78 23.97 -19.69
CA ASP A 167 -11.77 24.93 -19.24
C ASP A 167 -11.43 25.47 -17.82
N PRO A 168 -11.23 26.79 -17.64
CA PRO A 168 -10.99 27.39 -16.34
C PRO A 168 -12.07 27.08 -15.29
N ALA A 169 -13.32 26.85 -15.70
CA ALA A 169 -14.40 26.45 -14.79
C ALA A 169 -14.13 25.09 -14.11
N ASN A 170 -13.34 24.23 -14.77
CA ASN A 170 -12.97 22.91 -14.28
C ASN A 170 -11.66 22.90 -13.50
N ASN A 171 -11.15 24.07 -13.07
CA ASN A 171 -9.89 24.15 -12.33
C ASN A 171 -9.86 23.26 -11.07
N ARG A 172 -10.99 23.09 -10.37
CA ARG A 172 -11.09 22.18 -9.21
C ARG A 172 -10.83 20.72 -9.60
N ILE A 173 -11.34 20.29 -10.75
CA ILE A 173 -11.13 18.94 -11.29
C ILE A 173 -9.66 18.77 -11.67
N LYS A 174 -9.09 19.77 -12.37
CA LYS A 174 -7.67 19.77 -12.74
C LYS A 174 -6.76 19.63 -11.52
N VAL A 175 -6.98 20.43 -10.48
CA VAL A 175 -6.22 20.34 -9.22
C VAL A 175 -6.41 18.98 -8.55
N SER A 176 -7.62 18.41 -8.59
CA SER A 176 -7.88 17.08 -8.02
C SER A 176 -7.11 15.97 -8.77
N LEU A 177 -7.05 16.05 -10.10
CA LEU A 177 -6.24 15.14 -10.92
C LEU A 177 -4.74 15.31 -10.61
N GLU A 178 -4.25 16.54 -10.49
CA GLU A 178 -2.85 16.83 -10.14
C GLU A 178 -2.47 16.27 -8.77
N ILE A 179 -3.32 16.47 -7.76
CA ILE A 179 -3.17 15.88 -6.42
C ILE A 179 -3.12 14.35 -6.50
N TYR A 180 -3.96 13.75 -7.35
CA TYR A 180 -3.97 12.29 -7.51
C TYR A 180 -2.72 11.77 -8.24
N VAL A 181 -2.22 12.47 -9.26
CA VAL A 181 -0.95 12.14 -9.92
C VAL A 181 0.21 12.19 -8.94
N GLU A 182 0.28 13.23 -8.09
CA GLU A 182 1.29 13.34 -7.05
C GLU A 182 1.19 12.19 -6.04
N LEU A 183 -0.03 11.82 -5.61
CA LEU A 183 -0.26 10.68 -4.73
C LEU A 183 0.25 9.38 -5.36
N VAL A 184 -0.14 9.08 -6.60
CA VAL A 184 0.26 7.86 -7.30
C VAL A 184 1.77 7.81 -7.45
N ARG A 185 2.42 8.90 -7.88
CA ARG A 185 3.89 8.99 -8.02
C ARG A 185 4.61 8.75 -6.70
N ASN A 186 4.09 9.27 -5.59
CA ASN A 186 4.64 9.00 -4.27
C ASN A 186 4.53 7.50 -3.91
N VAL A 187 3.37 6.89 -4.13
CA VAL A 187 3.11 5.47 -3.82
C VAL A 187 4.00 4.52 -4.62
N ILE A 188 4.29 4.85 -5.88
CA ILE A 188 5.21 4.06 -6.73
C ILE A 188 6.67 4.51 -6.61
N ASN A 189 7.02 5.37 -5.66
CA ASN A 189 8.39 5.86 -5.44
C ASN A 189 9.03 6.46 -6.73
N ARG A 190 8.22 7.21 -7.48
CA ARG A 190 8.57 7.98 -8.70
C ARG A 190 8.16 9.44 -8.54
N ASP A 191 8.11 9.92 -7.31
CA ASP A 191 7.93 11.35 -7.08
C ASP A 191 9.19 12.11 -7.51
N LYS A 192 9.05 13.43 -7.59
CA LYS A 192 10.13 14.31 -8.06
C LYS A 192 11.42 14.10 -7.24
N TYR A 193 11.29 13.80 -5.96
CA TYR A 193 12.42 13.56 -5.07
C TYR A 193 13.20 12.30 -5.51
N MET A 194 12.51 11.17 -5.69
CA MET A 194 13.16 9.92 -6.08
C MET A 194 13.78 9.99 -7.47
N GLU A 195 13.19 10.76 -8.39
CA GLU A 195 13.79 11.02 -9.70
C GLU A 195 15.09 11.84 -9.59
N GLU A 196 15.14 12.87 -8.74
CA GLU A 196 16.37 13.63 -8.50
C GLU A 196 17.47 12.77 -7.86
N VAL A 197 17.12 11.87 -6.93
CA VAL A 197 18.05 10.87 -6.36
C VAL A 197 18.56 9.93 -7.45
N LEU A 198 17.66 9.38 -8.27
CA LEU A 198 18.05 8.48 -9.35
C LEU A 198 18.99 9.18 -10.35
N ASP A 199 18.69 10.41 -10.73
CA ASP A 199 19.54 11.22 -11.60
C ASP A 199 20.88 11.57 -10.96
N TYR A 200 20.93 11.75 -9.65
CA TYR A 200 22.18 11.88 -8.91
C TYR A 200 23.03 10.60 -8.99
N LEU A 201 22.42 9.44 -8.72
CA LEU A 201 23.08 8.13 -8.78
C LEU A 201 23.59 7.80 -10.19
N LYS A 202 22.85 8.17 -11.24
CA LYS A 202 23.24 7.96 -12.65
C LYS A 202 24.50 8.73 -13.07
N LYS A 203 24.83 9.84 -12.40
CA LYS A 203 25.97 10.70 -12.77
C LYS A 203 27.33 10.02 -12.54
N ASP A 204 27.39 9.01 -11.67
CA ASP A 204 28.63 8.32 -11.34
C ASP A 204 28.37 6.82 -11.13
N PRO A 205 28.96 5.93 -11.97
CA PRO A 205 28.83 4.48 -11.82
C PRO A 205 29.19 3.95 -10.42
N LYS A 206 30.12 4.60 -9.70
CA LYS A 206 30.46 4.20 -8.32
C LYS A 206 29.30 4.44 -7.37
N LYS A 207 28.58 5.57 -7.49
CA LYS A 207 27.39 5.88 -6.68
C LYS A 207 26.27 4.89 -6.96
N MET A 208 26.04 4.56 -8.23
CA MET A 208 25.07 3.54 -8.63
C MET A 208 25.43 2.16 -8.05
N SER A 209 26.70 1.75 -8.15
CA SER A 209 27.18 0.48 -7.57
C SER A 209 26.95 0.46 -6.05
N LEU A 210 27.30 1.54 -5.37
CA LEU A 210 27.14 1.68 -3.93
C LEU A 210 25.67 1.57 -3.49
N ALA A 211 24.76 2.23 -4.22
CA ALA A 211 23.32 2.13 -3.97
C ALA A 211 22.79 0.71 -4.17
N ILE A 212 23.28 -0.01 -5.19
CA ILE A 212 22.95 -1.41 -5.44
C ILE A 212 23.44 -2.29 -4.28
N ASP A 213 24.65 -2.07 -3.78
CA ASP A 213 25.21 -2.87 -2.68
C ASP A 213 24.49 -2.61 -1.35
N ILE A 214 24.07 -1.36 -1.09
CA ILE A 214 23.19 -1.02 0.03
C ILE A 214 21.85 -1.76 -0.10
N TYR A 215 21.20 -1.70 -1.26
CA TYR A 215 19.94 -2.41 -1.50
C TYR A 215 20.09 -3.92 -1.24
N LYS A 216 21.12 -4.56 -1.80
CA LYS A 216 21.38 -5.99 -1.59
C LYS A 216 21.60 -6.33 -0.12
N THR A 217 22.26 -5.46 0.63
CA THR A 217 22.53 -5.66 2.06
C THR A 217 21.24 -5.60 2.90
N LEU A 218 20.28 -4.75 2.51
CA LEU A 218 19.03 -4.55 3.24
C LEU A 218 17.93 -5.53 2.81
N ASN A 219 17.86 -5.85 1.53
CA ASN A 219 16.73 -6.58 0.95
C ASN A 219 16.61 -8.01 1.50
N GLY A 220 15.45 -8.34 2.06
CA GLY A 220 15.15 -9.66 2.63
C GLY A 220 15.87 -9.97 3.96
N ARG A 221 16.62 -9.00 4.51
CA ARG A 221 17.28 -9.16 5.80
C ARG A 221 16.25 -9.17 6.92
N ASN A 222 16.38 -10.12 7.85
CA ASN A 222 15.56 -10.16 9.05
C ASN A 222 16.10 -9.18 10.09
N PHE A 223 15.51 -8.01 10.19
CA PHE A 223 15.93 -6.99 11.16
C PHE A 223 15.65 -7.39 12.60
N PHE A 224 14.73 -8.32 12.85
CA PHE A 224 14.46 -8.83 14.18
C PHE A 224 15.49 -9.84 14.71
N GLU A 225 16.46 -10.26 13.90
CA GLU A 225 17.62 -11.00 14.43
C GLU A 225 18.55 -10.10 15.23
N ASP A 226 18.56 -8.80 14.93
CA ASP A 226 19.39 -7.83 15.63
C ASP A 226 18.85 -7.58 17.05
N THR A 227 19.71 -7.76 18.05
CA THR A 227 19.33 -7.63 19.46
C THR A 227 19.00 -6.18 19.81
N GLU A 228 19.70 -5.19 19.24
CA GLU A 228 19.41 -3.78 19.53
C GLU A 228 18.04 -3.39 18.98
N ILE A 229 17.73 -3.82 17.75
CA ILE A 229 16.43 -3.56 17.12
C ILE A 229 15.30 -4.24 17.92
N ARG A 230 15.50 -5.49 18.35
CA ARG A 230 14.53 -6.21 19.19
C ARG A 230 14.23 -5.51 20.50
N GLU A 231 15.26 -5.11 21.24
CA GLU A 231 15.07 -4.47 22.53
C GLU A 231 14.47 -3.07 22.37
N ARG A 232 14.90 -2.31 21.35
CA ARG A 232 14.27 -1.03 20.99
C ARG A 232 12.77 -1.19 20.77
N PHE A 233 12.36 -2.21 20.01
CA PHE A 233 10.95 -2.48 19.75
C PHE A 233 10.17 -2.78 21.04
N LYS A 234 10.68 -3.69 21.87
CA LYS A 234 10.05 -4.05 23.14
C LYS A 234 9.87 -2.83 24.04
N THR A 235 10.89 -1.97 24.12
CA THR A 235 10.85 -0.72 24.88
C THR A 235 9.79 0.23 24.33
N MET A 236 9.71 0.46 23.02
CA MET A 236 8.69 1.34 22.44
C MET A 236 7.25 0.86 22.73
N PHE A 237 7.02 -0.44 22.72
CA PHE A 237 5.72 -1.02 23.09
C PHE A 237 5.40 -0.78 24.56
N LYS A 238 6.37 -1.03 25.43
CA LYS A 238 6.21 -0.86 26.87
C LYS A 238 5.97 0.61 27.23
N ASP A 239 6.82 1.51 26.71
CA ASP A 239 6.68 2.97 26.86
C ASP A 239 5.25 3.43 26.51
N TYR A 240 4.74 3.04 25.33
CA TYR A 240 3.39 3.44 24.90
C TYR A 240 2.30 2.92 25.83
N LEU A 241 2.37 1.64 26.24
CA LEU A 241 1.33 1.04 27.09
C LEU A 241 1.32 1.67 28.48
N ASP A 242 2.49 1.93 29.05
CA ASP A 242 2.65 2.60 30.34
C ASP A 242 2.13 4.05 30.25
N ASP A 243 2.49 4.80 29.20
CA ASP A 243 2.04 6.18 28.96
C ASP A 243 0.51 6.30 28.80
N ASN A 244 -0.17 5.21 28.40
CA ASN A 244 -1.62 5.17 28.17
C ASN A 244 -2.36 4.38 29.26
N GLU A 245 -1.71 4.06 30.39
CA GLU A 245 -2.28 3.33 31.52
C GLU A 245 -2.92 1.98 31.12
N ILE A 246 -2.36 1.31 30.13
CA ILE A 246 -2.80 -0.03 29.70
C ILE A 246 -2.00 -1.07 30.49
N GLU A 247 -2.68 -1.81 31.34
CA GLU A 247 -2.06 -2.88 32.13
C GLU A 247 -1.43 -3.94 31.21
N CYS A 248 -0.14 -4.20 31.38
CA CYS A 248 0.56 -5.26 30.64
C CYS A 248 1.60 -5.97 31.51
N ASN A 249 1.92 -7.22 31.17
CA ASN A 249 3.05 -7.91 31.78
C ASN A 249 4.40 -7.47 31.16
N GLU A 250 5.49 -8.09 31.60
CA GLU A 250 6.75 -8.01 30.89
C GLU A 250 6.76 -8.99 29.72
N TRP A 251 7.51 -8.65 28.66
CA TRP A 251 7.76 -9.59 27.56
C TRP A 251 8.36 -10.88 28.10
N TYR A 252 7.64 -11.99 27.95
CA TYR A 252 8.09 -13.30 28.43
C TYR A 252 8.29 -14.28 27.27
N PRO A 253 9.26 -15.21 27.36
CA PRO A 253 9.53 -16.15 26.30
C PRO A 253 8.40 -17.18 26.15
N ILE A 254 8.09 -17.52 24.91
CA ILE A 254 7.15 -18.58 24.51
C ILE A 254 7.84 -19.59 23.58
N LYS A 255 7.11 -20.61 23.12
CA LYS A 255 7.65 -21.64 22.21
C LYS A 255 8.20 -21.02 20.91
N ASN A 256 9.03 -21.77 20.20
CA ASN A 256 9.61 -21.37 18.90
C ASN A 256 10.42 -20.06 18.95
N ASN A 257 11.10 -19.80 20.06
CA ASN A 257 11.88 -18.59 20.30
C ASN A 257 11.07 -17.28 20.17
N GLY A 258 9.77 -17.36 20.45
CA GLY A 258 8.89 -16.20 20.50
C GLY A 258 8.90 -15.51 21.87
N PHE A 259 8.31 -14.33 21.91
CA PHE A 259 8.01 -13.57 23.12
C PHE A 259 6.55 -13.12 23.08
N GLN A 260 5.92 -13.03 24.24
CA GLN A 260 4.54 -12.59 24.37
C GLN A 260 4.43 -11.45 25.39
N LEU A 261 3.52 -10.51 25.09
CA LEU A 261 3.12 -9.40 25.95
C LEU A 261 1.60 -9.40 26.04
N ASP A 262 1.06 -9.72 27.20
CA ASP A 262 -0.38 -9.77 27.44
C ASP A 262 -0.88 -8.45 28.01
N LEU A 263 -2.02 -8.01 27.50
CA LEU A 263 -2.68 -6.78 27.89
C LEU A 263 -3.95 -7.07 28.68
N LYS A 264 -4.21 -6.20 29.65
CA LYS A 264 -5.43 -6.13 30.43
C LYS A 264 -5.98 -4.71 30.39
N TYR A 265 -7.29 -4.61 30.56
CA TYR A 265 -7.99 -3.35 30.76
C TYR A 265 -9.03 -3.54 31.84
N ASP A 266 -8.93 -2.73 32.90
CA ASP A 266 -9.77 -2.83 34.10
C ASP A 266 -9.71 -4.26 34.68
N GLY A 267 -8.49 -4.77 34.90
CA GLY A 267 -8.20 -6.12 35.41
C GLY A 267 -8.55 -7.30 34.49
N ASN A 268 -9.19 -7.05 33.35
CA ASN A 268 -9.67 -8.10 32.46
C ASN A 268 -8.78 -8.23 31.20
N PRO A 269 -8.40 -9.45 30.76
CA PRO A 269 -7.64 -9.65 29.53
C PRO A 269 -8.32 -9.00 28.32
N ILE A 270 -7.53 -8.39 27.43
CA ILE A 270 -8.04 -7.82 26.17
C ILE A 270 -7.34 -8.39 24.94
N GLY A 271 -6.24 -9.12 25.13
CA GLY A 271 -5.39 -9.61 24.04
C GLY A 271 -3.92 -9.42 24.40
N GLY A 272 -3.07 -9.34 23.38
CA GLY A 272 -1.64 -9.20 23.57
C GLY A 272 -0.90 -8.95 22.26
N PHE A 273 0.43 -9.00 22.33
CA PHE A 273 1.29 -9.03 21.16
C PHE A 273 2.20 -10.24 21.23
N SER A 274 2.32 -10.92 20.10
CA SER A 274 3.25 -12.02 19.90
C SER A 274 4.39 -11.54 19.01
N PHE A 275 5.62 -11.82 19.43
CA PHE A 275 6.84 -11.47 18.69
C PHE A 275 7.67 -12.72 18.45
N TYR A 276 7.74 -13.15 17.19
CA TYR A 276 8.61 -14.24 16.74
C TYR A 276 9.77 -13.69 15.88
N PRO A 277 10.91 -13.33 16.49
CA PRO A 277 12.02 -12.71 15.77
C PRO A 277 12.73 -13.65 14.79
N LEU A 278 12.75 -14.96 15.08
CA LEU A 278 13.47 -15.95 14.26
C LEU A 278 12.53 -16.83 13.43
N ASN A 279 11.37 -17.17 14.00
CA ASN A 279 10.36 -17.99 13.34
C ASN A 279 9.32 -17.07 12.69
N ASN A 280 9.00 -17.23 11.40
CA ASN A 280 8.13 -16.34 10.61
C ASN A 280 8.55 -14.86 10.52
N LYS A 281 9.43 -14.38 11.41
CA LYS A 281 10.00 -13.03 11.44
C LYS A 281 8.92 -11.98 11.65
N GLU A 282 7.99 -12.23 12.57
CA GLU A 282 6.75 -11.46 12.63
C GLU A 282 6.40 -10.96 14.03
N ILE A 283 5.64 -9.89 14.05
CA ILE A 283 4.96 -9.37 15.24
C ILE A 283 3.51 -9.15 14.88
N TYR A 284 2.60 -9.62 15.71
CA TYR A 284 1.17 -9.44 15.49
C TYR A 284 0.42 -9.28 16.80
N ALA A 285 -0.74 -8.64 16.71
CA ALA A 285 -1.71 -8.55 17.78
C ALA A 285 -2.42 -9.90 17.97
N GLU A 286 -2.54 -10.37 19.20
CA GLU A 286 -3.34 -11.54 19.58
C GLU A 286 -4.66 -11.08 20.22
N PHE A 287 -5.78 -11.63 19.75
CA PHE A 287 -7.10 -11.40 20.34
C PHE A 287 -7.46 -12.61 21.21
N PRO A 288 -8.30 -12.45 22.25
CA PRO A 288 -8.61 -13.52 23.20
C PRO A 288 -9.10 -14.83 22.55
N ASP A 289 -9.81 -14.74 21.41
CA ASP A 289 -10.42 -15.90 20.74
C ASP A 289 -10.12 -15.99 19.22
N GLU A 290 -9.30 -15.09 18.66
CA GLU A 290 -8.94 -15.07 17.22
C GLU A 290 -7.45 -14.78 16.99
N ARG A 291 -6.91 -15.34 15.90
CA ARG A 291 -5.53 -15.10 15.46
C ARG A 291 -5.46 -13.88 14.53
N GLY A 292 -5.16 -12.71 15.11
CA GLY A 292 -4.62 -11.51 14.45
C GLY A 292 -5.51 -10.76 13.46
N VAL A 293 -5.22 -9.47 13.27
CA VAL A 293 -5.68 -8.69 12.11
C VAL A 293 -4.55 -8.72 11.08
N PRO A 294 -4.72 -9.25 9.85
CA PRO A 294 -3.65 -9.35 8.86
C PRO A 294 -2.93 -8.02 8.59
N GLU A 295 -3.68 -6.91 8.57
CA GLU A 295 -3.15 -5.55 8.37
C GLU A 295 -2.26 -5.05 9.52
N SER A 296 -2.26 -5.73 10.67
CA SER A 296 -1.39 -5.42 11.81
C SER A 296 -0.09 -6.22 11.83
N THR A 297 0.08 -7.24 10.98
CA THR A 297 1.30 -8.05 11.09
C THR A 297 2.52 -7.29 10.58
N ILE A 298 3.53 -7.16 11.43
CA ILE A 298 4.82 -6.56 11.07
C ILE A 298 5.77 -7.69 10.72
N ASN A 299 6.16 -7.81 9.45
CA ASN A 299 7.21 -8.74 9.04
C ASN A 299 8.57 -8.05 9.08
N GLY A 300 9.51 -8.57 9.87
CA GLY A 300 10.85 -8.05 10.09
C GLY A 300 11.79 -8.12 8.88
N SER A 301 11.35 -8.64 7.74
CA SER A 301 12.09 -8.57 6.46
C SER A 301 11.38 -7.73 5.40
N ASP A 302 10.17 -7.24 5.67
CA ASP A 302 9.38 -6.48 4.72
C ASP A 302 9.59 -4.98 4.91
N LEU A 303 10.57 -4.42 4.20
CA LEU A 303 10.81 -2.98 4.17
C LEU A 303 9.68 -2.19 3.51
N SER A 304 8.67 -2.82 2.91
CA SER A 304 7.47 -2.11 2.45
C SER A 304 6.53 -1.77 3.62
N ASN A 305 6.62 -2.48 4.75
CA ASN A 305 5.85 -2.25 5.97
C ASN A 305 6.30 -0.96 6.68
N GLU A 306 5.39 0.01 6.80
CA GLU A 306 5.70 1.33 7.35
C GLU A 306 5.98 1.30 8.87
N THR A 307 5.39 0.36 9.61
CA THR A 307 5.70 0.21 11.04
C THR A 307 7.10 -0.36 11.24
N LEU A 308 7.53 -1.34 10.42
CA LEU A 308 8.92 -1.81 10.45
C LEU A 308 9.88 -0.66 10.13
N LYS A 309 9.62 0.11 9.06
CA LYS A 309 10.45 1.27 8.72
C LYS A 309 10.53 2.26 9.88
N ALA A 310 9.39 2.61 10.48
CA ALA A 310 9.32 3.52 11.62
C ALA A 310 10.16 3.02 12.80
N LEU A 311 10.10 1.72 13.11
CA LEU A 311 10.97 1.11 14.12
C LEU A 311 12.46 1.30 13.80
N LEU A 312 12.87 0.99 12.57
CA LEU A 312 14.27 1.05 12.15
C LEU A 312 14.85 2.46 12.27
N ILE A 313 14.05 3.48 11.95
CA ILE A 313 14.45 4.89 12.04
C ILE A 313 14.12 5.54 13.40
N ASN A 314 13.61 4.76 14.37
CA ASN A 314 13.22 5.23 15.71
C ASN A 314 12.13 6.32 15.70
N ASP A 315 11.18 6.25 14.77
CA ASP A 315 10.00 7.11 14.70
C ASP A 315 8.93 6.62 15.70
N LYS A 316 8.99 7.15 16.92
CA LYS A 316 8.08 6.79 18.03
C LYS A 316 6.62 7.06 17.70
N GLU A 317 6.30 8.17 17.04
CA GLU A 317 4.91 8.56 16.78
C GLU A 317 4.20 7.55 15.87
N LYS A 318 4.86 7.10 14.79
CA LYS A 318 4.27 6.12 13.88
C LYS A 318 4.13 4.74 14.51
N VAL A 319 5.12 4.29 15.29
CA VAL A 319 5.03 3.03 16.03
C VAL A 319 3.90 3.09 17.05
N ASN A 320 3.78 4.19 17.80
CA ASN A 320 2.69 4.41 18.75
C ASN A 320 1.32 4.42 18.07
N SER A 321 1.20 5.04 16.89
CA SER A 321 -0.04 5.01 16.10
C SER A 321 -0.45 3.59 15.71
N TYR A 322 0.50 2.74 15.37
CA TYR A 322 0.25 1.32 15.11
C TYR A 322 -0.23 0.59 16.38
N ILE A 323 0.45 0.80 17.52
CA ILE A 323 0.07 0.14 18.79
C ILE A 323 -1.33 0.58 19.21
N ALA A 324 -1.63 1.88 19.13
CA ALA A 324 -2.93 2.46 19.43
C ALA A 324 -4.07 1.78 18.66
N LYS A 325 -3.90 1.62 17.34
CA LYS A 325 -4.90 0.95 16.49
C LYS A 325 -5.14 -0.51 16.91
N CYS A 326 -4.08 -1.23 17.26
CA CYS A 326 -4.19 -2.62 17.72
C CYS A 326 -4.93 -2.71 19.06
N VAL A 327 -4.59 -1.86 20.02
CA VAL A 327 -5.26 -1.80 21.32
C VAL A 327 -6.73 -1.41 21.17
N GLU A 328 -7.03 -0.39 20.35
CA GLU A 328 -8.41 0.02 20.07
C GLU A 328 -9.24 -1.12 19.48
N ALA A 329 -8.65 -1.86 18.52
CA ALA A 329 -9.28 -3.03 17.95
C ALA A 329 -9.57 -4.12 19.01
N MET A 330 -8.61 -4.42 19.88
CA MET A 330 -8.78 -5.37 21.01
C MET A 330 -9.91 -4.97 21.95
N LEU A 331 -9.97 -3.68 22.32
CA LEU A 331 -11.02 -3.13 23.19
C LEU A 331 -12.40 -3.22 22.53
N ASN A 332 -12.49 -2.91 21.24
CA ASN A 332 -13.75 -2.97 20.49
C ASN A 332 -14.22 -4.42 20.28
N TYR A 333 -13.31 -5.36 19.99
CA TYR A 333 -13.63 -6.78 19.89
C TYR A 333 -14.30 -7.28 21.18
N LYS A 334 -13.73 -6.94 22.34
CA LYS A 334 -14.29 -7.32 23.65
C LYS A 334 -15.66 -6.71 23.93
N LYS A 335 -15.93 -5.46 23.51
CA LYS A 335 -17.26 -4.85 23.67
C LYS A 335 -18.35 -5.61 22.90
N ASN A 336 -18.00 -6.16 21.74
CA ASN A 336 -18.95 -6.85 20.87
C ASN A 336 -19.18 -8.33 21.21
N HIS A 337 -18.31 -8.93 22.05
CA HIS A 337 -18.34 -10.34 22.44
C HIS A 337 -18.53 -10.55 23.95
N LYS A 338 -19.07 -9.54 24.65
CA LYS A 338 -19.45 -9.60 26.07
C LYS A 338 -20.88 -10.06 26.28
#